data_AF-Q5DH11-F1
#
_entry.id   AF-Q5DH11-F1
#
_cell.length_a   1.000
_cell.length_b   1.000
_cell.length_c   1.000
_cell.angle_alpha   90.00
_cell.angle_beta   90.00
_cell.angle_gamma   90.00
#
_symmetry.space_group_name_H-M   'P 1'
#
loop_
_entity.id
_entity.type
_entity.pdbx_description
1 polymer ?
#
loop_
_entity_poly.entity_id
_entity_poly.type
_entity_poly.pdbx_seq_one_letter_code
_entity_poly.pdbx_strand_id
1 'polypeptide(L)'
;MCHLSNKSANDKNDTQPHYACPRCHAAYCELPVECNVCGLTLVAAPHLARAYHHLFPLDLFEPVVDNNSSEKSLVNEDKSKETINSSSDDNNNNNNNNNQLRVCTGCNVIIPSRIPGYQCPKCTFIFCHSCDAILHDSIHSCPGCLTLLK
;
A
#
# COMPACT_ATOMS: atom_id res chain seq x y z
N MET A 1 16.10 10.26 -32.48
CA MET A 1 14.84 11.04 -32.51
C MET A 1 14.04 10.60 -33.72
N CYS A 2 13.10 9.66 -33.53
CA CYS A 2 12.31 9.09 -34.62
C CYS A 2 11.07 9.96 -34.89
N HIS A 3 11.21 11.00 -35.70
CA HIS A 3 10.06 11.59 -36.39
C HIS A 3 9.88 10.84 -37.69
N LEU A 4 8.87 9.98 -37.77
CA LEU A 4 8.54 9.34 -39.04
C LEU A 4 7.77 10.33 -39.92
N SER A 5 8.47 11.36 -40.40
CA SER A 5 8.04 12.13 -41.55
C SER A 5 8.16 11.23 -42.77
N ASN A 6 7.05 10.56 -43.09
CA ASN A 6 6.71 9.97 -44.39
C ASN A 6 7.93 9.63 -45.29
N LYS A 7 8.61 8.50 -45.02
CA LYS A 7 9.73 8.03 -45.85
C LYS A 7 9.39 6.68 -46.45
N SER A 8 9.47 6.64 -47.78
CA SER A 8 9.08 5.55 -48.67
C SER A 8 9.59 4.17 -48.23
N ALA A 9 8.73 3.17 -48.43
CA ALA A 9 8.96 1.77 -48.19
C ALA A 9 10.27 1.25 -48.83
N ASN A 10 11.35 1.05 -48.05
CA ASN A 10 12.35 0.00 -48.31
C ASN A 10 13.43 -0.23 -47.24
N ASP A 11 13.09 -0.35 -45.94
CA ASP A 11 14.04 -0.91 -44.97
C ASP A 11 13.33 -1.73 -43.88
N LYS A 12 13.60 -3.04 -43.85
CA LYS A 12 13.02 -4.01 -42.92
C LYS A 12 13.78 -4.04 -41.59
N ASN A 13 13.76 -2.93 -40.86
CA ASN A 13 13.99 -2.92 -39.41
C ASN A 13 12.79 -2.22 -38.78
N ASP A 14 11.78 -3.04 -38.50
CA ASP A 14 10.42 -2.72 -38.07
C ASP A 14 10.41 -2.06 -36.68
N THR A 15 10.78 -0.78 -36.62
CA THR A 15 10.50 0.05 -35.44
C THR A 15 9.18 0.76 -35.70
N GLN A 16 8.08 -0.01 -35.75
CA GLN A 16 6.75 0.58 -35.81
C GLN A 16 6.55 1.48 -34.59
N PRO A 17 6.11 2.73 -34.77
CA PRO A 17 5.84 3.62 -33.64
C PRO A 17 4.65 3.05 -32.85
N HIS A 18 4.85 2.85 -31.55
CA HIS A 18 3.86 2.25 -30.67
C HIS A 18 2.87 3.26 -30.11
N TYR A 19 3.20 4.56 -30.15
CA TYR A 19 2.43 5.61 -29.50
C TYR A 19 2.03 6.68 -30.51
N ALA A 20 0.75 7.05 -30.53
CA ALA A 20 0.22 8.13 -31.36
C ALA A 20 -0.25 9.31 -30.49
N CYS A 21 0.07 10.53 -30.90
CA CYS A 21 -0.44 11.73 -30.27
C CYS A 21 -1.97 11.79 -30.44
N PRO A 22 -2.76 11.95 -29.35
CA PRO A 22 -4.22 11.97 -29.45
C PRO A 22 -4.77 13.25 -30.09
N ARG A 23 -3.94 14.28 -30.28
CA ARG A 23 -4.35 15.57 -30.87
C ARG A 23 -4.04 15.71 -32.35
N CYS A 24 -2.86 15.29 -32.77
CA CYS A 24 -2.37 15.49 -34.15
C CYS A 24 -1.98 14.19 -34.86
N HIS A 25 -2.10 13.05 -34.18
CA HIS A 25 -1.77 11.72 -34.69
C HIS A 25 -0.30 11.49 -35.10
N ALA A 26 0.60 12.41 -34.75
CA ALA A 26 2.04 12.19 -34.88
C ALA A 26 2.48 10.95 -34.08
N ALA A 27 3.40 10.16 -34.63
CA ALA A 27 3.79 8.86 -34.10
C ALA A 27 5.16 8.91 -33.40
N TYR A 28 5.28 8.20 -32.27
CA TYR A 28 6.44 8.21 -31.38
C TYR A 28 6.83 6.78 -30.97
N CYS A 29 8.13 6.53 -30.86
CA CYS A 29 8.66 5.22 -30.48
C CYS A 29 8.74 5.02 -28.96
N GLU A 30 8.81 6.10 -28.18
CA GLU A 30 8.96 6.07 -26.72
C GLU A 30 8.20 7.23 -26.05
N LEU A 31 7.88 7.04 -24.78
CA LEU A 31 7.28 8.03 -23.88
C LEU A 31 8.11 8.04 -22.59
N PRO A 32 8.18 9.15 -21.83
CA PRO A 32 7.49 10.43 -22.01
C PRO A 32 8.18 11.39 -22.98
N VAL A 33 7.43 12.10 -23.82
CA VAL A 33 7.95 13.09 -24.78
C VAL A 33 6.98 14.25 -24.97
N GLU A 34 7.47 15.42 -25.39
CA GLU A 34 6.63 16.50 -25.88
C GLU A 34 6.36 16.33 -27.38
N CYS A 35 5.11 16.55 -27.81
CA CYS A 35 4.74 16.41 -29.20
C CYS A 35 5.24 17.58 -30.07
N ASN A 36 6.26 17.38 -30.90
CA ASN A 36 6.81 18.43 -31.77
C ASN A 36 5.85 19.04 -32.82
N VAL A 37 4.65 18.49 -33.02
CA VAL A 37 3.64 19.06 -33.92
C VAL A 37 2.68 20.00 -33.18
N CYS A 38 2.29 19.67 -31.95
CA CYS A 38 1.23 20.40 -31.23
C CYS A 38 1.57 20.78 -29.78
N GLY A 39 2.80 20.51 -29.32
CA GLY A 39 3.30 20.81 -27.96
C GLY A 39 2.70 19.96 -26.84
N LEU A 40 1.83 18.99 -27.15
CA LEU A 40 1.20 18.16 -26.11
C LEU A 40 2.21 17.20 -25.48
N THR A 41 2.36 17.23 -24.16
CA THR A 41 3.14 16.23 -23.41
C THR A 41 2.45 14.87 -23.46
N LEU A 42 3.15 13.87 -23.97
CA LEU A 42 2.70 12.49 -24.07
C LEU A 42 3.36 11.68 -22.96
N VAL A 43 2.55 11.04 -22.13
CA VAL A 43 2.99 10.23 -21.00
C VAL A 43 2.18 8.93 -20.98
N ALA A 44 2.84 7.78 -20.88
CA ALA A 44 2.17 6.49 -20.79
C ALA A 44 1.54 6.28 -19.40
N ALA A 45 0.45 5.51 -19.33
CA ALA A 45 -0.18 5.16 -18.05
C ALA A 45 0.80 4.59 -16.99
N PRO A 46 1.80 3.76 -17.31
CA PRO A 46 2.78 3.28 -16.32
C PRO A 46 3.65 4.38 -15.69
N HIS A 47 3.97 5.44 -16.43
CA HIS A 47 4.74 6.57 -15.89
C HIS A 47 3.92 7.34 -14.87
N LEU A 48 2.63 7.56 -15.18
CA LEU A 48 1.71 8.18 -14.25
C LEU A 48 1.48 7.26 -13.04
N ALA A 49 1.22 5.97 -13.26
CA ALA A 49 1.10 4.92 -12.23
C ALA A 49 2.23 5.01 -11.19
N ARG A 50 3.48 5.13 -11.64
CA ARG A 50 4.64 5.26 -10.76
C ARG A 50 4.66 6.60 -10.00
N ALA A 51 4.20 7.69 -10.62
CA ALA A 51 4.13 8.99 -9.99
C ALA A 51 2.95 9.16 -9.01
N TYR A 52 1.90 8.33 -9.11
CA TYR A 52 0.70 8.46 -8.28
C TYR A 52 1.01 8.44 -6.78
N HIS A 53 1.95 7.60 -6.32
CA HIS A 53 2.30 7.53 -4.90
C HIS A 53 2.92 8.82 -4.34
N HIS A 54 3.52 9.66 -5.21
CA HIS A 54 4.05 10.97 -4.83
C HIS A 54 3.01 12.09 -5.00
N LEU A 55 2.09 11.95 -5.96
CA LEU A 55 1.01 12.91 -6.17
C LEU A 55 -0.10 12.77 -5.14
N PHE A 56 -0.35 11.56 -4.66
CA PHE A 56 -1.40 11.22 -3.71
C PHE A 56 -0.84 10.23 -2.68
N PRO A 57 -0.06 10.72 -1.70
CA PRO A 57 0.50 9.85 -0.67
C PRO A 57 -0.59 9.18 0.17
N LEU A 58 -0.28 8.01 0.70
CA LEU A 58 -1.15 7.32 1.65
C LEU A 58 -1.24 8.13 2.93
N ASP A 59 -2.46 8.36 3.43
CA ASP A 59 -2.68 9.03 4.71
C ASP A 59 -2.06 8.20 5.85
N LEU A 60 -1.31 8.87 6.71
CA LEU A 60 -0.70 8.26 7.88
C LEU A 60 -1.76 7.58 8.76
N PHE A 61 -1.43 6.39 9.26
CA PHE A 61 -2.33 5.67 10.16
C PHE A 61 -2.17 6.18 11.59
N GLU A 62 -3.28 6.19 12.33
CA GLU A 62 -3.30 6.69 13.69
C GLU A 62 -3.01 5.56 14.69
N PRO A 63 -2.13 5.76 15.68
CA PRO A 63 -1.84 4.75 16.68
C PRO A 63 -3.01 4.58 17.65
N VAL A 64 -3.45 3.34 17.85
CA VAL A 64 -4.51 2.96 18.77
C VAL A 64 -3.91 2.09 19.88
N VAL A 65 -4.09 2.54 21.11
CA VAL A 65 -3.72 1.82 22.35
C VAL A 65 -4.99 1.44 23.11
N ASP A 66 -5.00 0.23 23.69
CA ASP A 66 -6.11 -0.18 24.53
C ASP A 66 -5.98 0.54 25.89
N ASN A 67 -6.84 1.51 26.16
CA ASN A 67 -6.85 2.29 27.43
C ASN A 67 -7.29 1.48 28.66
N ASN A 68 -7.34 0.14 28.59
CA ASN A 68 -7.68 -0.74 29.72
C ASN A 68 -6.46 -1.08 30.59
N SER A 69 -5.66 -0.07 30.92
CA SER A 69 -4.72 -0.17 32.02
C SER A 69 -4.70 1.15 32.79
N SER A 70 -5.67 1.28 33.70
CA SER A 70 -5.46 2.04 34.91
C SER A 70 -4.07 1.72 35.45
N GLU A 71 -3.27 2.77 35.57
CA GLU A 71 -1.92 2.81 36.10
C GLU A 71 -1.68 1.74 37.18
N LYS A 72 -0.81 0.78 36.87
CA LYS A 72 0.09 0.25 37.88
C LYS A 72 1.47 0.16 37.25
N SER A 73 2.24 1.21 37.54
CA SER A 73 3.68 1.18 37.56
C SER A 73 4.16 -0.17 38.07
N LEU A 74 5.12 -0.77 37.38
CA LEU A 74 6.36 -1.28 37.94
C LEU A 74 7.21 -1.80 36.77
N VAL A 75 8.30 -1.07 36.56
CA VAL A 75 9.56 -1.59 36.03
C VAL A 75 9.77 -2.99 36.60
N ASN A 76 10.10 -3.96 35.76
CA ASN A 76 11.25 -4.84 35.96
C ASN A 76 11.52 -5.70 34.72
N GLU A 77 12.79 -5.75 34.40
CA GLU A 77 13.43 -6.54 33.36
C GLU A 77 13.35 -8.05 33.63
N ASP A 78 13.78 -8.80 32.61
CA ASP A 78 14.26 -10.18 32.61
C ASP A 78 13.28 -11.34 32.33
N LYS A 79 13.43 -11.85 31.10
CA LYS A 79 13.91 -13.21 30.78
C LYS A 79 13.00 -14.38 31.16
N SER A 80 12.28 -14.92 30.16
CA SER A 80 12.46 -16.32 29.73
C SER A 80 11.52 -16.72 28.59
N LYS A 81 12.11 -17.43 27.62
CA LYS A 81 11.49 -18.36 26.66
C LYS A 81 10.31 -19.13 27.29
N GLU A 82 9.27 -19.40 26.49
CA GLU A 82 8.78 -20.77 26.28
C GLU A 82 7.74 -20.89 25.16
N THR A 83 7.57 -22.15 24.76
CA THR A 83 7.19 -22.68 23.46
C THR A 83 5.74 -23.23 23.50
N ILE A 84 5.00 -23.00 22.42
CA ILE A 84 3.95 -23.81 21.75
C ILE A 84 3.24 -24.92 22.57
N ASN A 85 1.90 -24.87 22.69
CA ASN A 85 0.93 -25.86 22.14
C ASN A 85 -0.49 -25.65 22.66
N SER A 86 -1.45 -25.84 21.75
CA SER A 86 -2.88 -25.97 22.02
C SER A 86 -3.20 -27.33 22.68
N SER A 87 -3.98 -27.34 23.74
CA SER A 87 -4.92 -28.43 24.06
C SER A 87 -5.83 -28.06 25.23
N SER A 88 -7.09 -28.42 25.06
CA SER A 88 -8.30 -28.10 25.83
C SER A 88 -8.30 -28.62 27.26
N ASP A 89 -8.83 -27.83 28.19
CA ASP A 89 -9.55 -28.30 29.39
C ASP A 89 -10.51 -27.20 29.86
N ASP A 90 -11.80 -27.55 29.95
CA ASP A 90 -12.90 -26.70 30.38
C ASP A 90 -12.80 -26.35 31.87
N ASN A 91 -12.86 -25.06 32.21
CA ASN A 91 -13.45 -24.62 33.48
C ASN A 91 -14.00 -23.19 33.38
N ASN A 92 -15.32 -23.14 33.58
CA ASN A 92 -16.22 -22.02 33.39
C ASN A 92 -16.12 -21.03 34.57
N ASN A 93 -15.66 -19.82 34.29
CA ASN A 93 -15.81 -18.66 35.18
C ASN A 93 -16.21 -17.45 34.33
N ASN A 94 -17.51 -17.18 34.29
CA ASN A 94 -18.13 -16.05 33.59
C ASN A 94 -17.75 -14.72 34.26
N ASN A 95 -16.58 -14.20 33.90
CA ASN A 95 -16.35 -12.76 33.80
C ASN A 95 -16.24 -12.46 32.30
N ASN A 96 -17.31 -11.93 31.69
CA ASN A 96 -17.32 -11.49 30.29
C ASN A 96 -16.45 -10.23 30.13
N ASN A 97 -15.15 -10.39 30.31
CA ASN A 97 -14.15 -9.48 29.79
C ASN A 97 -13.90 -9.93 28.35
N ASN A 98 -14.77 -9.50 27.43
CA ASN A 98 -14.55 -9.62 26.00
C ASN A 98 -13.33 -8.75 25.63
N ASN A 99 -12.12 -9.24 25.97
CA ASN A 99 -10.86 -8.70 25.49
C ASN A 99 -10.81 -9.01 23.99
N GLN A 100 -11.43 -8.13 23.21
CA GLN A 100 -11.46 -8.23 21.76
C GLN A 100 -10.04 -8.13 21.24
N LEU A 101 -9.45 -9.29 20.94
CA LEU A 101 -8.08 -9.41 20.44
C LEU A 101 -7.97 -8.60 19.14
N ARG A 102 -7.10 -7.60 19.12
CA ARG A 102 -6.80 -6.81 17.92
C ARG A 102 -5.98 -7.68 16.97
N VAL A 103 -6.47 -7.89 15.76
CA VAL A 103 -5.78 -8.69 14.73
C VAL A 103 -5.43 -7.78 13.55
N CYS A 104 -4.20 -7.85 13.09
CA CYS A 104 -3.72 -7.10 11.93
C CYS A 104 -4.45 -7.56 10.67
N THR A 105 -5.14 -6.65 9.98
CA THR A 105 -5.84 -6.97 8.72
C THR A 105 -4.88 -7.34 7.58
N GLY A 106 -3.61 -6.91 7.63
CA GLY A 106 -2.63 -7.18 6.58
C GLY A 106 -1.97 -8.56 6.66
N CYS A 107 -1.58 -9.01 7.86
CA CYS A 107 -0.84 -10.26 8.06
C CYS A 107 -1.54 -11.27 8.97
N ASN A 108 -2.74 -10.96 9.45
CA ASN A 108 -3.54 -11.80 10.34
C ASN A 108 -2.84 -12.16 11.68
N VAL A 109 -1.85 -11.37 12.10
CA VAL A 109 -1.15 -11.54 13.39
C VAL A 109 -1.89 -10.78 14.49
N ILE A 110 -2.00 -11.39 15.66
CA ILE A 110 -2.55 -10.77 16.87
C ILE A 110 -1.61 -9.64 17.32
N ILE A 111 -2.17 -8.45 17.56
CA ILE A 111 -1.47 -7.28 18.07
C ILE A 111 -1.67 -7.23 19.60
N PRO A 112 -0.61 -7.48 20.40
CA PRO A 112 -0.69 -7.39 21.85
C PRO A 112 -1.12 -6.00 22.33
N SER A 113 -1.88 -5.91 23.43
CA SER A 113 -2.29 -4.63 24.04
C SER A 113 -1.16 -3.73 24.50
N ARG A 114 0.06 -4.27 24.68
CA ARG A 114 1.25 -3.48 25.05
C ARG A 114 1.85 -2.66 23.91
N ILE A 115 1.49 -2.96 22.66
CA ILE A 115 1.98 -2.23 21.49
C ILE A 115 0.81 -1.59 20.74
N PRO A 116 1.04 -0.41 20.15
CA PRO A 116 0.01 0.26 19.35
C PRO A 116 -0.25 -0.53 18.08
N GLY A 117 -1.52 -0.60 17.69
CA GLY A 117 -1.93 -0.92 16.33
C GLY A 117 -2.11 0.37 15.55
N TYR A 118 -1.96 0.33 14.23
CA TYR A 118 -2.06 1.51 13.37
C TYR A 118 -3.36 1.42 12.58
N GLN A 119 -4.28 2.35 12.83
CA GLN A 119 -5.60 2.36 12.24
C GLN A 119 -5.66 3.28 11.03
N CYS A 120 -6.18 2.77 9.92
CA CYS A 120 -6.41 3.59 8.74
C CYS A 120 -7.59 4.56 8.95
N PRO A 121 -7.45 5.86 8.66
CA PRO A 121 -8.51 6.86 8.89
C PRO A 121 -9.73 6.68 7.97
N LYS A 122 -9.57 5.96 6.84
CA LYS A 122 -10.64 5.78 5.84
C LYS A 122 -11.47 4.52 6.09
N CYS A 123 -10.82 3.36 6.23
CA CYS A 123 -11.50 2.07 6.35
C CYS A 123 -11.57 1.54 7.79
N THR A 124 -10.95 2.21 8.77
CA THR A 124 -10.91 1.84 10.19
C THR A 124 -10.26 0.49 10.52
N PHE A 125 -9.69 -0.21 9.53
CA PHE A 125 -8.92 -1.43 9.76
C PHE A 125 -7.61 -1.14 10.49
N ILE A 126 -7.16 -2.11 11.29
CA ILE A 126 -5.97 -2.02 12.14
C ILE A 126 -4.83 -2.86 11.55
N PHE A 127 -3.63 -2.29 11.53
CA PHE A 127 -2.41 -2.92 11.03
C PHE A 127 -1.35 -2.97 12.14
N CYS A 128 -0.48 -3.97 12.11
CA CYS A 128 0.71 -3.99 12.96
C CYS A 128 1.76 -3.02 12.42
N HIS A 129 2.75 -2.67 13.25
CA HIS A 129 3.84 -1.76 12.85
C HIS A 129 4.55 -2.18 11.54
N SER A 130 4.82 -3.48 11.37
CA SER A 130 5.48 -3.97 10.16
C SER A 130 4.62 -3.82 8.92
N CYS A 131 3.32 -4.06 9.02
CA CYS A 131 2.40 -3.83 7.91
C CYS A 131 2.29 -2.33 7.62
N ASP A 132 2.15 -1.48 8.64
CA ASP A 132 2.11 -0.03 8.49
C ASP A 132 3.31 0.52 7.70
N ALA A 133 4.53 0.11 8.06
CA ALA A 133 5.75 0.50 7.35
C ALA A 133 5.74 0.04 5.87
N ILE A 134 5.39 -1.22 5.61
CA ILE A 134 5.33 -1.75 4.22
C ILE A 134 4.28 -0.98 3.39
N LEU A 135 3.15 -0.64 4.00
CA LEU A 135 2.07 0.09 3.33
C LEU A 135 2.47 1.53 2.98
N HIS A 136 3.27 2.20 3.81
CA HIS A 136 3.70 3.57 3.55
C HIS A 136 4.97 3.67 2.70
N ASP A 137 5.93 2.73 2.83
CA ASP A 137 7.24 2.83 2.19
C ASP A 137 7.31 2.11 0.83
N SER A 138 6.52 1.04 0.66
CA SER A 138 6.62 0.15 -0.51
C SER A 138 5.35 0.13 -1.34
N ILE A 139 4.21 -0.16 -0.71
CA ILE A 139 2.94 -0.42 -1.42
C ILE A 139 2.19 0.89 -1.72
N HIS A 140 2.29 1.89 -0.84
CA HIS A 140 1.63 3.20 -0.94
C HIS A 140 0.11 3.10 -1.16
N SER A 141 -0.53 2.06 -0.62
CA SER A 141 -1.97 1.81 -0.76
C SER A 141 -2.46 0.96 0.41
N CYS A 142 -3.58 1.35 1.04
CA CYS A 142 -4.18 0.57 2.12
C CYS A 142 -5.00 -0.61 1.56
N PRO A 143 -4.67 -1.88 1.87
CA PRO A 143 -5.42 -3.04 1.38
C PRO A 143 -6.87 -3.04 1.89
N GLY A 144 -7.10 -2.50 3.08
CA GLY A 144 -8.43 -2.35 3.65
C GLY A 144 -9.32 -1.35 2.92
N CYS A 145 -8.76 -0.27 2.37
CA CYS A 145 -9.53 0.64 1.53
C CYS A 145 -9.86 -0.01 0.19
N LEU A 146 -8.91 -0.74 -0.40
CA LEU A 146 -9.10 -1.42 -1.67
C LEU A 146 -10.20 -2.50 -1.62
N THR A 147 -10.36 -3.19 -0.49
CA THR A 147 -11.45 -4.18 -0.32
C THR A 147 -12.83 -3.57 -0.12
N LEU A 148 -12.91 -2.29 0.27
CA LEU A 148 -14.16 -1.57 0.50
C LEU A 148 -14.60 -0.71 -0.68
N LEU A 149 -13.80 -0.61 -1.75
CA LEU A 149 -14.21 -0.01 -3.01
C LEU A 149 -15.26 -0.91 -3.68
N LYS A 150 -16.54 -0.65 -3.39
CA LYS A 150 -17.70 -1.15 -4.13
C LYS A 150 -18.38 -0.01 -4.86
#